data_AF-A0A7Z9GC17-F1
#
_entry.id   AF-A0A7Z9GC17-F1
#
_cell.length_a   1.000
_cell.length_b   1.000
_cell.length_c   1.000
_cell.angle_alpha   90.00
_cell.angle_beta   90.00
_cell.angle_gamma   90.00
#
_symmetry.space_group_name_H-M   'P 1'
#
loop_
_entity.id
_entity.type
_entity.pdbx_description
1 polymer ?
#
loop_
_entity_poly.entity_id
_entity_poly.type
_entity_poly.pdbx_seq_one_letter_code
_entity_poly.pdbx_strand_id
1 'polypeptide(L)'
;MSRKVLSLRGSFTMTDNALQYDHKIFSHESNDLTRGWEILSAYVWPRDNRAEIGSSDGVFGACFSIATDTISRGGLSFDNICDASDNRQCGWLQIFYRMRHSATADFITSNNASPAKFVLDPQTIVTNGLWLNSYSTSESATSPDREWNYMIVLKPKRLAPMVTLLQMIKSRGQDVDN
;
A
#
# COMPACT_ATOMS: atom_id res chain seq x y z
N MET A 1 -16.00 -27.33 3.27
CA MET A 1 -14.64 -27.01 3.76
C MET A 1 -14.61 -25.57 4.23
N SER A 2 -14.22 -25.33 5.48
CA SER A 2 -14.12 -23.98 6.07
C SER A 2 -13.16 -23.09 5.26
N ARG A 3 -13.61 -21.88 4.94
CA ARG A 3 -12.86 -20.86 4.19
C ARG A 3 -11.72 -20.37 5.09
N LYS A 4 -10.52 -20.94 4.96
CA LYS A 4 -9.33 -20.49 5.70
C LYS A 4 -8.85 -19.15 5.14
N VAL A 5 -9.58 -18.09 5.40
CA VAL A 5 -9.16 -16.71 5.09
C VAL A 5 -8.27 -16.23 6.23
N LEU A 6 -7.17 -15.55 5.89
CA LEU A 6 -6.25 -14.93 6.83
C LEU A 6 -6.35 -13.41 6.67
N SER A 7 -6.43 -12.67 7.78
CA SER A 7 -6.31 -11.22 7.75
C SER A 7 -5.04 -10.79 8.48
N LEU A 8 -4.20 -10.00 7.82
CA LEU A 8 -3.06 -9.32 8.43
C LEU A 8 -3.41 -7.85 8.63
N ARG A 9 -3.06 -7.29 9.77
CA ARG A 9 -3.36 -5.91 10.15
C ARG A 9 -2.18 -5.32 10.92
N GLY A 10 -2.00 -4.02 10.79
CA GLY A 10 -0.97 -3.29 11.50
C GLY A 10 -1.09 -1.79 11.26
N SER A 11 -0.11 -1.06 11.77
CA SER A 11 0.02 0.37 11.56
C SER A 11 1.45 0.73 11.19
N PHE A 12 1.61 1.88 10.53
CA PHE A 12 2.91 2.47 10.22
C PHE A 12 2.83 3.99 10.30
N THR A 13 3.97 4.60 10.54
CA THR A 13 4.12 6.05 10.53
C THR A 13 4.63 6.50 9.17
N MET A 14 4.03 7.55 8.63
CA MET A 14 4.47 8.23 7.41
C MET A 14 4.56 9.72 7.70
N THR A 15 5.70 10.32 7.35
CA THR A 15 5.88 11.78 7.36
C THR A 15 5.11 12.40 6.19
N ASP A 16 4.37 13.48 6.47
CA ASP A 16 3.65 14.23 5.44
C ASP A 16 4.63 14.82 4.41
N ASN A 17 4.24 14.90 3.14
CA ASN A 17 5.10 15.37 2.03
C ASN A 17 6.34 14.50 1.80
N ALA A 18 6.33 13.24 2.25
CA ALA A 18 7.44 12.33 2.11
C ALA A 18 7.01 10.97 1.56
N LEU A 19 8.00 10.27 1.01
CA LEU A 19 7.89 8.90 0.56
C LEU A 19 8.27 7.94 1.69
N GLN A 20 7.35 7.04 2.00
CA GLN A 20 7.55 5.89 2.85
C GLN A 20 7.73 4.65 1.98
N TYR A 21 8.94 4.09 2.01
CA TYR A 21 9.31 2.92 1.21
C TYR A 21 9.14 1.63 2.00
N ASP A 22 8.77 0.57 1.28
CA ASP A 22 8.96 -0.82 1.66
C ASP A 22 8.50 -1.18 3.08
N HIS A 23 7.33 -0.68 3.51
CA HIS A 23 6.74 -1.13 4.77
C HIS A 23 6.38 -2.62 4.65
N LYS A 24 7.19 -3.47 5.26
CA LYS A 24 7.05 -4.93 5.20
C LYS A 24 5.83 -5.37 6.01
N ILE A 25 4.83 -5.93 5.33
CA ILE A 25 3.66 -6.53 5.99
C ILE A 25 4.02 -7.94 6.46
N PHE A 26 4.59 -8.74 5.57
CA PHE A 26 5.18 -10.03 5.90
C PHE A 26 6.22 -10.42 4.86
N SER A 27 7.10 -11.33 5.26
CA SER A 27 8.01 -12.03 4.37
C SER A 27 8.19 -13.43 4.95
N HIS A 28 8.09 -14.44 4.10
CA HIS A 28 8.37 -15.81 4.47
C HIS A 28 9.24 -16.47 3.41
N GLU A 29 10.18 -17.31 3.85
CA GLU A 29 10.90 -18.20 2.95
C GLU A 29 10.15 -19.53 2.96
N SER A 30 9.48 -19.85 1.84
CA SER A 30 8.86 -21.15 1.67
C SER A 30 9.57 -21.90 0.55
N ASN A 31 10.22 -23.01 0.90
CA ASN A 31 10.75 -23.95 -0.09
C ASN A 31 9.62 -24.77 -0.78
N ASP A 32 8.36 -24.53 -0.43
CA ASP A 32 7.20 -25.21 -1.01
C ASP A 32 6.66 -24.43 -2.22
N LEU A 33 7.03 -24.89 -3.41
CA LEU A 33 6.57 -24.33 -4.69
C LEU A 33 5.10 -24.63 -5.02
N THR A 34 4.31 -25.14 -4.08
CA THR A 34 2.90 -25.51 -4.33
C THR A 34 1.89 -24.61 -3.63
N ARG A 35 2.35 -23.55 -2.96
CA ARG A 35 1.51 -22.66 -2.15
C ARG A 35 1.78 -21.19 -2.45
N GLY A 36 0.74 -20.39 -2.31
CA GLY A 36 0.82 -18.94 -2.33
C GLY A 36 -0.44 -18.33 -1.72
N TRP A 37 -0.50 -17.00 -1.72
CA TRP A 37 -1.59 -16.23 -1.15
C TRP A 37 -2.21 -15.33 -2.20
N GLU A 38 -3.52 -15.49 -2.40
CA GLU A 38 -4.33 -14.59 -3.22
C GLU A 38 -4.82 -13.43 -2.35
N ILE A 39 -4.60 -12.19 -2.79
CA ILE A 39 -5.09 -11.00 -2.10
C ILE A 39 -6.56 -10.79 -2.48
N LEU A 40 -7.47 -10.99 -1.53
CA LEU A 40 -8.90 -10.79 -1.76
C LEU A 40 -9.31 -9.32 -1.63
N SER A 41 -8.70 -8.62 -0.68
CA SER A 41 -8.95 -7.20 -0.43
C SER A 41 -7.84 -6.63 0.42
N ALA A 42 -7.48 -5.37 0.16
CA ALA A 42 -6.60 -4.59 1.00
C ALA A 42 -7.24 -3.23 1.29
N TYR A 43 -6.93 -2.69 2.46
CA TYR A 43 -7.46 -1.44 2.97
C TYR A 43 -6.37 -0.63 3.65
N VAL A 44 -6.46 0.69 3.55
CA VAL A 44 -5.66 1.64 4.34
C VAL A 44 -6.54 2.79 4.80
N TRP A 45 -6.27 3.31 5.99
CA TRP A 45 -6.96 4.48 6.54
C TRP A 45 -6.07 5.18 7.57
N PRO A 46 -6.20 6.50 7.75
CA PRO A 46 -5.49 7.21 8.79
C PRO A 46 -5.98 6.72 10.16
N ARG A 47 -5.07 6.59 11.14
CA ARG A 47 -5.44 6.19 12.50
C ARG A 47 -6.26 7.28 13.19
N ASP A 48 -5.89 8.53 12.96
CA ASP A 48 -6.62 9.70 13.43
C ASP A 48 -7.08 10.54 12.23
N ASN A 49 -8.32 11.00 12.30
CA ASN A 49 -8.89 11.93 11.34
C ASN A 49 -8.63 13.40 11.73
N ARG A 50 -7.98 13.64 12.85
CA ARG A 50 -7.50 14.96 13.25
C ARG A 50 -6.12 15.23 12.64
N ALA A 51 -5.97 16.43 12.11
CA ALA A 51 -4.73 16.95 11.58
C ALA A 51 -4.48 18.31 12.23
N GLU A 52 -3.27 18.59 12.70
CA GLU A 52 -2.84 19.98 12.94
C GLU A 52 -2.19 20.46 11.65
N ILE A 53 -2.76 21.48 11.01
CA ILE A 53 -2.33 21.92 9.67
C ILE A 53 -2.40 23.43 9.57
N GLY A 54 -1.41 24.08 10.16
CA GLY A 54 -1.14 25.51 9.92
C GLY A 54 -2.36 26.42 10.07
N SER A 55 -2.40 27.49 9.27
CA SER A 55 -3.33 28.62 9.45
C SER A 55 -4.44 28.75 8.40
N SER A 56 -4.58 27.81 7.44
CA SER A 56 -5.54 27.93 6.33
C SER A 56 -6.13 26.58 5.88
N ASP A 57 -7.30 26.63 5.22
CA ASP A 57 -7.88 25.48 4.51
C ASP A 57 -6.88 24.91 3.50
N GLY A 58 -6.97 23.61 3.21
CA GLY A 58 -6.07 22.98 2.26
C GLY A 58 -6.49 21.60 1.76
N VAL A 59 -5.60 21.00 0.98
CA VAL A 59 -5.75 19.65 0.43
C VAL A 59 -4.59 18.77 0.89
N PHE A 60 -4.91 17.50 1.17
CA PHE A 60 -3.94 16.44 1.40
C PHE A 60 -4.24 15.25 0.50
N GLY A 61 -3.24 14.80 -0.25
CA GLY A 61 -3.28 13.61 -1.07
C GLY A 61 -2.38 12.54 -0.48
N ALA A 62 -2.84 11.28 -0.51
CA ALA A 62 -2.00 10.14 -0.21
C ALA A 62 -2.18 9.05 -1.26
N CYS A 63 -1.07 8.54 -1.75
CA CYS A 63 -0.99 7.47 -2.71
C CYS A 63 -0.31 6.26 -2.05
N PHE A 64 -0.85 5.07 -2.30
CA PHE A 64 -0.37 3.81 -1.73
C PHE A 64 -0.26 2.78 -2.83
N SER A 65 0.78 1.96 -2.78
CA SER A 65 0.87 0.74 -3.56
C SER A 65 1.32 -0.45 -2.74
N ILE A 66 0.86 -1.62 -3.16
CA ILE A 66 1.24 -2.91 -2.58
C ILE A 66 2.12 -3.63 -3.60
N ALA A 67 3.24 -4.18 -3.14
CA ALA A 67 4.21 -4.84 -3.98
C ALA A 67 4.63 -6.20 -3.42
N THR A 68 4.94 -7.15 -4.30
CA THR A 68 5.40 -8.50 -3.97
C THR A 68 6.90 -8.58 -3.69
N ASP A 69 7.62 -7.46 -3.79
CA ASP A 69 9.04 -7.29 -3.48
C ASP A 69 9.33 -5.81 -3.20
N THR A 70 10.55 -5.48 -2.80
CA THR A 70 10.97 -4.08 -2.65
C THR A 70 11.09 -3.39 -4.00
N ILE A 71 10.69 -2.11 -4.06
CA ILE A 71 10.77 -1.31 -5.28
C ILE A 71 11.97 -0.35 -5.19
N SER A 72 12.68 -0.16 -6.30
CA SER A 72 13.86 0.71 -6.33
C SER A 72 13.51 2.16 -5.97
N ARG A 73 14.27 2.72 -5.02
CA ARG A 73 14.02 4.05 -4.44
C ARG A 73 14.25 5.20 -5.42
N GLY A 74 15.10 5.00 -6.43
CA GLY A 74 15.49 6.05 -7.38
C GLY A 74 14.40 6.45 -8.38
N GLY A 75 13.31 5.67 -8.46
CA GLY A 75 12.23 5.89 -9.41
C GLY A 75 10.89 6.25 -8.80
N LEU A 76 10.70 6.15 -7.47
CA LEU A 76 9.39 6.38 -6.85
C LEU A 76 9.18 7.85 -6.44
N SER A 77 8.06 8.42 -6.86
CA SER A 77 7.57 9.76 -6.57
C SER A 77 6.05 9.71 -6.33
N PHE A 78 5.45 10.82 -5.91
CA PHE A 78 4.00 10.91 -5.76
C PHE A 78 3.24 10.55 -7.05
N ASP A 79 3.81 10.91 -8.20
CA ASP A 79 3.15 10.74 -9.51
C ASP A 79 3.20 9.29 -10.03
N ASN A 80 4.19 8.50 -9.60
CA ASN A 80 4.41 7.15 -10.15
C ASN A 80 4.34 6.03 -9.11
N ILE A 81 4.11 6.35 -7.83
CA ILE A 81 3.87 5.30 -6.82
C ILE A 81 2.62 4.48 -7.12
N CYS A 82 1.67 5.05 -7.88
CA CYS A 82 0.49 4.37 -8.39
C CYS A 82 0.59 3.92 -9.86
N ASP A 83 1.79 3.94 -10.45
CA ASP A 83 2.02 3.43 -11.79
C ASP A 83 1.87 1.90 -11.83
N ALA A 84 1.48 1.37 -12.98
CA ALA A 84 1.34 -0.06 -13.24
C ALA A 84 2.47 -0.61 -14.13
N SER A 85 3.50 0.20 -14.41
CA SER A 85 4.66 -0.20 -15.22
C SER A 85 5.55 -1.24 -14.55
N ASP A 86 5.57 -1.29 -13.20
CA ASP A 86 6.33 -2.29 -12.45
C ASP A 86 5.47 -3.51 -12.10
N ASN A 87 5.83 -4.67 -12.66
CA ASN A 87 5.11 -5.93 -12.45
C ASN A 87 5.11 -6.43 -11.00
N ARG A 88 5.99 -5.90 -10.14
CA ARG A 88 5.98 -6.18 -8.70
C ARG A 88 4.80 -5.53 -8.00
N GLN A 89 4.30 -4.41 -8.53
CA GLN A 89 3.14 -3.72 -7.98
C GLN A 89 1.86 -4.48 -8.33
N CYS A 90 1.03 -4.69 -7.33
CA CYS A 90 -0.17 -5.53 -7.44
C CYS A 90 -1.40 -4.94 -6.74
N GLY A 91 -1.25 -3.74 -6.19
CA GLY A 91 -2.37 -2.99 -5.65
C GLY A 91 -2.07 -1.51 -5.61
N TRP A 92 -3.10 -0.70 -5.88
CA TRP A 92 -2.98 0.76 -5.97
C TRP A 92 -4.16 1.44 -5.30
N LEU A 93 -3.89 2.57 -4.67
CA LEU A 93 -4.90 3.40 -4.02
C LEU A 93 -4.44 4.84 -3.94
N GLN A 94 -5.32 5.76 -4.37
CA GLN A 94 -5.15 7.18 -4.18
C GLN A 94 -6.31 7.71 -3.34
N ILE A 95 -6.00 8.52 -2.33
CA ILE A 95 -6.98 9.11 -1.43
C ILE A 95 -6.72 10.61 -1.36
N PHE A 96 -7.79 11.39 -1.53
CA PHE A 96 -7.75 12.82 -1.36
C PHE A 96 -8.59 13.21 -0.15
N TYR A 97 -8.01 14.07 0.68
CA TYR A 97 -8.64 14.61 1.86
C TYR A 97 -8.77 16.11 1.68
N ARG A 98 -10.00 16.59 1.89
CA ARG A 98 -10.21 18.03 2.10
C ARG A 98 -9.99 18.32 3.56
N MET A 99 -9.22 19.36 3.80
CA MET A 99 -8.90 19.86 5.11
C MET A 99 -9.61 21.18 5.30
N ARG A 100 -10.37 21.29 6.40
CA ARG A 100 -10.99 22.54 6.81
C ARG A 100 -10.29 23.04 8.06
N HIS A 101 -9.77 24.25 7.98
CA HIS A 101 -9.19 24.95 9.10
C HIS A 101 -10.28 25.29 10.13
N SER A 102 -10.05 24.90 11.38
CA SER A 102 -10.88 25.26 12.52
C SER A 102 -9.97 25.67 13.66
N ALA A 103 -10.31 26.76 14.34
CA ALA A 103 -9.54 27.32 15.46
C ALA A 103 -9.31 26.36 16.66
N THR A 104 -9.82 25.12 16.63
CA THR A 104 -9.75 24.16 17.75
C THR A 104 -9.27 22.77 17.34
N ALA A 105 -9.54 22.31 16.12
CA ALA A 105 -9.00 21.06 15.54
C ALA A 105 -9.42 20.92 14.06
N ASP A 106 -8.47 20.62 13.18
CA ASP A 106 -8.78 20.39 11.76
C ASP A 106 -9.17 18.93 11.52
N PHE A 107 -10.12 18.71 10.62
CA PHE A 107 -10.57 17.38 10.21
C PHE A 107 -10.09 17.08 8.79
N ILE A 108 -9.52 15.89 8.59
CA ILE A 108 -9.35 15.33 7.25
C ILE A 108 -10.63 14.62 6.85
N THR A 109 -11.25 15.08 5.76
CA THR A 109 -12.45 14.47 5.19
C THR A 109 -12.07 13.74 3.91
N SER A 110 -12.10 12.41 3.93
CA SER A 110 -11.80 11.61 2.75
C SER A 110 -12.90 11.77 1.71
N ASN A 111 -12.51 11.91 0.44
CA ASN A 111 -13.44 11.77 -0.68
C ASN A 111 -13.87 10.30 -0.90
N ASN A 112 -13.10 9.35 -0.37
CA ASN A 112 -13.34 7.91 -0.47
C ASN A 112 -14.12 7.37 0.75
N ALA A 113 -14.77 6.22 0.57
CA ALA A 113 -15.27 5.43 1.68
C ALA A 113 -14.12 5.07 2.63
N SER A 114 -14.33 5.19 3.94
CA SER A 114 -13.34 4.83 4.96
C SER A 114 -13.80 3.56 5.68
N PRO A 115 -12.98 2.48 5.72
CA PRO A 115 -11.62 2.38 5.18
C PRO A 115 -11.56 2.35 3.64
N ALA A 116 -10.56 3.02 3.06
CA ALA A 116 -10.37 3.05 1.62
C ALA A 116 -9.82 1.72 1.10
N LYS A 117 -10.38 1.21 0.00
CA LYS A 117 -10.06 -0.10 -0.56
C LYS A 117 -9.12 0.04 -1.75
N PHE A 118 -8.08 -0.79 -1.81
CA PHE A 118 -7.18 -0.86 -2.96
C PHE A 118 -7.88 -1.45 -4.19
N VAL A 119 -7.49 -0.95 -5.36
CA VAL A 119 -7.62 -1.69 -6.62
C VAL A 119 -6.50 -2.72 -6.65
N LEU A 120 -6.81 -3.98 -6.92
CA LEU A 120 -5.85 -5.09 -6.87
C LEU A 120 -5.74 -5.74 -8.24
N ASP A 121 -4.52 -6.18 -8.60
CA ASP A 121 -4.31 -7.08 -9.73
C ASP A 121 -4.91 -8.47 -9.41
N PRO A 122 -5.96 -8.90 -10.12
CA PRO A 122 -6.65 -10.17 -9.83
C PRO A 122 -5.79 -11.41 -10.12
N GLN A 123 -4.70 -11.29 -10.86
CA GLN A 123 -3.84 -12.42 -11.25
C GLN A 123 -2.63 -12.61 -10.34
N THR A 124 -2.35 -11.66 -9.46
CA THR A 124 -1.16 -11.72 -8.62
C THR A 124 -1.35 -12.68 -7.46
N ILE A 125 -0.40 -13.61 -7.34
CA ILE A 125 -0.32 -14.52 -6.21
C ILE A 125 0.99 -14.27 -5.47
N VAL A 126 0.86 -13.93 -4.19
CA VAL A 126 1.99 -13.62 -3.32
C VAL A 126 2.64 -14.92 -2.86
N THR A 127 3.90 -15.11 -3.22
CA THR A 127 4.68 -16.33 -2.91
C THR A 127 5.77 -16.10 -1.88
N ASN A 128 6.30 -14.87 -1.73
CA ASN A 128 7.44 -14.58 -0.87
C ASN A 128 7.09 -13.59 0.24
N GLY A 129 6.66 -12.39 -0.12
CA GLY A 129 6.36 -11.34 0.83
C GLY A 129 5.49 -10.26 0.23
N LEU A 130 5.08 -9.34 1.10
CA LEU A 130 4.24 -8.23 0.73
C LEU A 130 4.75 -6.96 1.41
N TRP A 131 4.89 -5.91 0.61
CA TRP A 131 5.36 -4.60 1.02
C TRP A 131 4.32 -3.55 0.66
N LEU A 132 4.23 -2.52 1.48
CA LEU A 132 3.40 -1.34 1.26
C LEU A 132 4.31 -0.14 1.06
N ASN A 133 4.07 0.59 -0.02
CA ASN A 133 4.72 1.85 -0.33
C ASN A 133 3.68 2.95 -0.23
N SER A 134 4.06 4.12 0.29
CA SER A 134 3.16 5.26 0.34
C SER A 134 3.86 6.59 0.15
N TYR A 135 3.17 7.54 -0.46
CA TYR A 135 3.61 8.92 -0.59
C TYR A 135 2.43 9.81 -0.23
N SER A 136 2.66 10.81 0.63
CA SER A 136 1.67 11.87 0.85
C SER A 136 2.16 13.23 0.38
N THR A 137 1.22 14.10 0.00
CA THR A 137 1.47 15.49 -0.35
C THR A 137 0.37 16.36 0.25
N SER A 138 0.71 17.58 0.61
CA SER A 138 -0.19 18.53 1.26
C SER A 138 0.25 19.96 0.98
N GLU A 139 -0.70 20.89 1.11
CA GLU A 139 -0.43 22.33 1.00
C GLU A 139 0.13 22.94 2.31
N SER A 140 0.41 22.09 3.31
CA SER A 140 0.93 22.51 4.61
C SER A 140 2.39 22.92 4.54
N ALA A 141 2.75 24.01 5.23
CA ALA A 141 4.13 24.45 5.41
C ALA A 141 4.95 23.53 6.33
N THR A 142 4.28 22.64 7.07
CA THR A 142 4.90 21.65 7.95
C THR A 142 4.60 20.23 7.47
N SER A 143 5.53 19.31 7.77
CA SER A 143 5.45 17.89 7.45
C SER A 143 5.37 17.05 8.73
N PRO A 144 4.22 17.01 9.42
CA PRO A 144 4.07 16.18 10.62
C PRO A 144 4.07 14.69 10.27
N ASP A 145 4.37 13.86 11.27
CA ASP A 145 4.21 12.42 11.17
C ASP A 145 2.75 12.01 11.39
N ARG A 146 2.23 11.14 10.53
CA ARG A 146 0.90 10.55 10.66
C ARG A 146 0.96 9.04 10.75
N GLU A 147 0.09 8.49 11.58
CA GLU A 147 -0.09 7.05 11.66
C GLU A 147 -1.21 6.57 10.73
N TRP A 148 -0.92 5.49 10.02
CA TRP A 148 -1.81 4.83 9.08
C TRP A 148 -2.02 3.39 9.49
N ASN A 149 -3.27 2.93 9.44
CA ASN A 149 -3.62 1.53 9.63
C ASN A 149 -3.76 0.85 8.27
N TYR A 150 -3.43 -0.43 8.21
CA TYR A 150 -3.72 -1.27 7.07
C TYR A 150 -4.39 -2.58 7.48
N MET A 151 -5.14 -3.16 6.55
CA MET A 151 -5.68 -4.51 6.65
C MET A 151 -5.64 -5.21 5.30
N ILE A 152 -5.09 -6.41 5.26
CA ILE A 152 -4.96 -7.22 4.05
C ILE A 152 -5.57 -8.59 4.30
N VAL A 153 -6.48 -8.98 3.42
CA VAL A 153 -7.22 -10.23 3.48
C VAL A 153 -6.67 -11.17 2.42
N LEU A 154 -6.12 -12.28 2.88
CA LEU A 154 -5.45 -13.28 2.07
C LEU A 154 -6.22 -14.60 2.07
N LYS A 155 -6.17 -15.30 0.96
CA LYS A 155 -6.67 -16.66 0.82
C LYS A 155 -5.55 -17.59 0.37
N PRO A 156 -5.31 -18.72 1.06
CA PRO A 156 -4.34 -19.68 0.63
C PRO A 156 -4.78 -20.28 -0.71
N LYS A 157 -3.85 -20.33 -1.66
CA LYS A 157 -4.04 -20.91 -2.98
C LYS A 157 -3.03 -22.00 -3.21
N ARG A 158 -3.53 -23.19 -3.57
CA ARG A 158 -2.68 -24.29 -4.04
C ARG A 158 -2.35 -24.03 -5.50
N LEU A 159 -1.08 -24.13 -5.84
CA LEU A 159 -0.55 -23.87 -7.17
C LEU A 159 0.17 -25.11 -7.69
N ALA A 160 0.21 -25.25 -9.01
CA ALA A 160 1.16 -26.16 -9.65
C ALA A 160 2.56 -25.52 -9.59
N PRO A 161 3.65 -26.31 -9.41
CA PRO A 161 5.00 -25.77 -9.31
C PRO A 161 5.39 -24.80 -10.43
N MET A 162 4.99 -25.08 -11.66
CA MET A 162 5.24 -24.21 -12.82
C MET A 162 4.56 -22.85 -12.69
N VAL A 163 3.33 -22.80 -12.16
CA VAL A 163 2.60 -21.54 -11.94
C VAL A 163 3.29 -20.72 -10.85
N THR A 164 3.79 -21.36 -9.81
CA THR A 164 4.54 -20.69 -8.75
C THR A 164 5.84 -20.10 -9.28
N LEU A 165 6.56 -20.82 -10.15
CA LEU A 165 7.76 -20.29 -10.83
C LEU A 165 7.44 -19.04 -11.65
N LEU A 166 6.36 -19.06 -12.45
CA LEU A 166 5.93 -17.88 -13.22
C LEU A 166 5.56 -16.70 -12.32
N GLN A 167 4.88 -16.95 -11.20
CA GLN A 167 4.55 -15.90 -10.22
C GLN A 167 5.80 -15.34 -9.55
N MET A 168 6.79 -16.18 -9.24
CA MET A 168 8.07 -15.71 -8.71
C MET A 168 8.84 -14.86 -9.72
N ILE A 169 8.83 -15.23 -11.01
CA ILE A 169 9.44 -14.43 -12.07
C ILE A 169 8.72 -13.08 -12.20
N LYS A 170 7.38 -13.06 -12.24
CA LYS A 170 6.60 -11.81 -12.26
C LYS A 170 6.85 -10.94 -11.02
N SER A 171 7.03 -11.57 -9.86
CA SER A 171 7.23 -10.91 -8.57
C SER A 171 8.64 -10.37 -8.37
N ARG A 172 9.58 -10.63 -9.29
CA ARG A 172 10.92 -10.04 -9.29
C ARG A 172 10.95 -8.90 -10.30
N GLY A 173 11.65 -7.81 -9.93
CA GLY A 173 11.89 -6.72 -10.86
C GLY A 173 12.54 -7.27 -12.13
N GLN A 174 12.06 -6.83 -13.28
CA GLN A 174 12.69 -7.18 -14.54
C GLN A 174 14.04 -6.45 -14.57
N ASP A 175 15.11 -7.12 -14.16
CA ASP A 175 16.48 -6.69 -14.45
C ASP A 175 16.66 -6.81 -15.97
N VAL A 176 16.18 -5.81 -16.70
CA VAL A 176 16.66 -5.52 -18.03
C VAL A 176 17.83 -4.58 -17.79
N ASP A 177 19.01 -5.16 -17.63
CA ASP A 177 20.27 -4.43 -17.71
C ASP A 177 20.24 -3.59 -19.00
N ASN A 178 20.36 -2.27 -18.87
CA ASN A 178 20.79 -1.39 -19.96
C ASN A 178 22.27 -1.07 -19.75
#